data_AF-A0A1I5GM69-F1
#
_entry.id   AF-A0A1I5GM69-F1
#
_cell.length_a   1.000
_cell.length_b   1.000
_cell.length_c   1.000
_cell.angle_alpha   90.00
_cell.angle_beta   90.00
_cell.angle_gamma   90.00
#
_symmetry.space_group_name_H-M   'P 1'
#
loop_
_entity.id
_entity.type
_entity.pdbx_description
1 polymer ?
#
loop_
_entity_poly.entity_id
_entity_poly.type
_entity_poly.pdbx_seq_one_letter_code
_entity_poly.pdbx_strand_id
1 'polypeptide(L)'
;MHVFGHDLLMQRTRDRFKNRLPEFRRLIDDWADDYATQGWPPDTPRYFLVPYGQQLAEIGAADRLTSMATDPARHDRMRVRTNTDAAALAEVERAQQLLVDQPEPDLTALVLLVVEHDRLAQRSQAIPTDLPGLWARLGHPHRATALAGTIRRPEEQARALTGVAGALAAAGQVDRAGRVAAEAEQVARAI
;
A
#
# COMPACT_ATOMS: atom_id res chain seq x y z
N MET A 1 -6.77 35.96 -15.05
CA MET A 1 -5.35 35.54 -15.16
C MET A 1 -4.63 35.97 -13.87
N HIS A 2 -4.76 35.19 -12.78
CA HIS A 2 -4.21 35.48 -11.44
C HIS A 2 -3.39 34.27 -10.95
N VAL A 3 -2.29 33.94 -11.62
CA VAL A 3 -1.47 32.77 -11.26
C VAL A 3 -0.14 33.17 -10.57
N PHE A 4 0.29 34.43 -10.66
CA PHE A 4 1.58 34.88 -10.10
C PHE A 4 1.58 35.21 -8.61
N GLY A 5 0.42 35.29 -7.95
CA GLY A 5 0.34 35.70 -6.54
C GLY A 5 0.84 34.63 -5.56
N HIS A 6 0.51 33.36 -5.79
CA HIS A 6 0.87 32.26 -4.89
C HIS A 6 2.35 31.91 -4.95
N ASP A 7 2.94 31.85 -6.16
CA ASP A 7 4.37 31.54 -6.31
C ASP A 7 5.25 32.63 -5.70
N LEU A 8 4.90 33.91 -5.87
CA LEU A 8 5.64 35.02 -5.28
C LEU A 8 5.50 35.05 -3.74
N LEU A 9 4.34 34.64 -3.21
CA LEU A 9 4.13 34.51 -1.76
C LEU A 9 4.93 33.35 -1.18
N MET A 10 4.96 32.21 -1.89
CA MET A 10 5.75 31.04 -1.52
C MET A 10 7.25 31.35 -1.52
N GLN A 11 7.74 32.07 -2.54
CA GLN A 11 9.14 32.48 -2.65
C GLN A 11 9.54 33.45 -1.53
N ARG A 12 8.75 34.51 -1.30
CA ARG A 12 9.02 35.49 -0.22
C ARG A 12 8.95 34.88 1.17
N THR A 13 8.07 33.90 1.37
CA THR A 13 7.96 33.17 2.64
C THR A 13 9.17 32.26 2.84
N ARG A 14 9.63 31.54 1.80
CA ARG A 14 10.88 30.75 1.86
C ARG A 14 12.09 31.61 2.23
N ASP A 15 12.27 32.76 1.58
CA ASP A 15 13.43 33.62 1.83
C ASP A 15 13.46 34.17 3.26
N ARG A 16 12.29 34.50 3.82
CA ARG A 16 12.15 35.03 5.18
C ARG A 16 12.36 33.98 6.27
N PHE A 17 11.98 32.73 6.00
CA PHE A 17 12.05 31.65 6.99
C PHE A 17 13.21 30.68 6.79
N LYS A 18 14.06 30.87 5.75
CA LYS A 18 15.17 29.95 5.41
C LYS A 18 16.05 29.56 6.60
N ASN A 19 16.30 30.50 7.52
CA ASN A 19 17.16 30.29 8.70
C ASN A 19 16.46 29.54 9.84
N ARG A 20 15.12 29.47 9.85
CA ARG A 20 14.31 28.74 10.84
C ARG A 20 13.73 27.43 10.32
N LEU A 21 13.84 27.15 9.02
CA LEU A 21 13.40 25.89 8.42
C LEU A 21 13.98 24.65 9.13
N PRO A 22 15.26 24.62 9.57
CA PRO A 22 15.78 23.48 10.32
C PRO A 22 15.07 23.25 11.67
N GLU A 23 14.72 24.33 12.37
CA GLU A 23 13.99 24.27 13.66
C GLU A 23 12.58 23.71 13.45
N PHE A 24 11.85 24.21 12.45
CA PHE A 24 10.52 23.69 12.13
C PHE A 24 10.54 22.24 11.63
N ARG A 25 11.57 21.83 10.89
CA ARG A 25 11.74 20.43 10.48
C ARG A 25 11.89 19.51 11.68
N ARG A 26 12.75 19.86 12.64
CA ARG A 26 12.89 19.07 13.88
C ARG A 26 11.58 18.94 14.63
N LEU A 27 10.81 20.01 14.77
CA LEU A 27 9.49 19.93 15.40
C LEU A 27 8.53 18.98 14.67
N ILE A 28 8.57 18.95 13.33
CA ILE A 28 7.76 18.02 12.54
C ILE A 28 8.28 16.59 12.72
N ASP A 29 9.60 16.40 12.77
CA ASP A 29 10.23 15.10 12.97
C ASP A 29 9.89 14.54 14.36
N ASP A 30 10.05 15.34 15.41
CA ASP A 30 9.67 14.99 16.79
C ASP A 30 8.18 14.63 16.87
N TRP A 31 7.32 15.40 16.20
CA TRP A 31 5.89 15.12 16.16
C TRP A 31 5.57 13.80 15.42
N ALA A 32 6.32 13.48 14.36
CA ALA A 32 6.20 12.19 13.69
C ALA A 32 6.67 11.04 14.61
N ASP A 33 7.72 11.24 15.41
CA ASP A 33 8.20 10.25 16.39
C ASP A 33 7.18 9.98 17.48
N ASP A 34 6.50 11.02 17.98
CA ASP A 34 5.40 10.86 18.93
C ASP A 34 4.28 9.97 18.36
N TYR A 35 3.94 10.10 17.08
CA TYR A 35 2.96 9.20 16.45
C TYR A 35 3.51 7.79 16.20
N ALA A 36 4.79 7.66 15.85
CA ALA A 36 5.44 6.37 15.65
C ALA A 36 5.45 5.55 16.95
N THR A 37 5.78 6.17 18.09
CA THR A 37 5.76 5.51 19.41
C THR A 37 4.37 5.06 19.84
N GLN A 38 3.32 5.75 19.35
CA GLN A 38 1.92 5.38 19.56
C GLN A 38 1.41 4.33 18.55
N GLY A 39 2.24 3.87 17.63
CA GLY A 39 1.87 2.89 16.60
C GLY A 39 0.90 3.44 15.56
N TRP A 40 0.97 4.73 15.26
CA TRP A 40 0.14 5.41 14.25
C TRP A 40 -1.37 5.21 14.50
N PRO A 41 -1.95 5.80 15.57
CA PRO A 41 -3.37 5.68 15.91
C PRO A 41 -4.32 6.25 14.83
N PRO A 42 -5.65 5.97 14.88
CA PRO A 42 -6.60 6.37 13.83
C PRO A 42 -6.71 7.86 13.53
N ASP A 43 -6.37 8.70 14.51
CA ASP A 43 -6.31 10.15 14.45
C ASP A 43 -5.01 10.69 13.84
N THR A 44 -4.09 9.81 13.41
CA THR A 44 -2.85 10.19 12.72
C THR A 44 -3.11 11.21 11.60
N PRO A 45 -2.46 12.38 11.63
CA PRO A 45 -2.56 13.40 10.60
C PRO A 45 -2.21 12.86 9.21
N ARG A 46 -3.01 13.24 8.21
CA ARG A 46 -2.80 12.82 6.80
C ARG A 46 -1.42 13.19 6.27
N TYR A 47 -0.88 14.31 6.75
CA TYR A 47 0.44 14.79 6.36
C TYR A 47 1.52 13.76 6.65
N PHE A 48 1.44 13.05 7.79
CA PHE A 48 2.45 12.06 8.12
C PHE A 48 2.40 10.83 7.23
N LEU A 49 1.23 10.46 6.70
CA LEU A 49 1.07 9.20 5.98
C LEU A 49 1.65 9.19 4.57
N VAL A 50 1.44 10.24 3.76
CA VAL A 50 1.94 10.28 2.36
C VAL A 50 2.83 11.50 2.10
N PRO A 51 2.39 12.74 2.40
CA PRO A 51 3.20 13.93 2.08
C PRO A 51 4.55 13.98 2.79
N TYR A 52 4.62 13.53 4.04
CA TYR A 52 5.85 13.58 4.83
C TYR A 52 6.96 12.69 4.25
N GLY A 53 6.65 11.45 3.87
CA GLY A 53 7.62 10.55 3.22
C GLY A 53 8.12 11.08 1.87
N GLN A 54 7.21 11.65 1.06
CA GLN A 54 7.59 12.33 -0.19
C GLN A 54 8.56 13.49 0.06
N GLN A 55 8.27 14.31 1.06
CA GLN A 55 9.15 15.41 1.44
C GLN A 55 10.52 14.93 1.92
N LEU A 56 10.59 13.85 2.72
CA LEU A 56 11.85 13.26 3.15
C LEU A 56 12.68 12.76 1.96
N ALA A 57 12.02 12.16 0.97
CA ALA A 57 12.66 11.73 -0.27
C ALA A 57 13.21 12.92 -1.09
N GLU A 58 12.43 14.00 -1.21
CA GLU A 58 12.83 15.21 -1.95
C GLU A 58 14.06 15.90 -1.36
N ILE A 59 14.19 15.89 -0.03
CA ILE A 59 15.33 16.51 0.66
C ILE A 59 16.51 15.55 0.87
N GLY A 60 16.39 14.29 0.43
CA GLY A 60 17.43 13.26 0.58
C GLY A 60 17.67 12.81 2.02
N ALA A 61 16.66 12.88 2.89
CA ALA A 61 16.76 12.42 4.29
C ALA A 61 16.68 10.89 4.39
N ALA A 62 17.71 10.20 3.91
CA ALA A 62 17.74 8.75 3.71
C ALA A 62 17.46 7.95 5.00
N ASP A 63 18.13 8.28 6.11
CA ASP A 63 17.98 7.55 7.38
C ASP A 63 16.53 7.62 7.91
N ARG A 64 15.97 8.83 7.87
CA ARG A 64 14.61 9.09 8.34
C ARG A 64 13.57 8.44 7.42
N LEU A 65 13.75 8.55 6.11
CA LEU A 65 12.87 7.90 5.14
C LEU A 65 12.90 6.38 5.32
N THR A 66 14.08 5.80 5.55
CA THR A 66 14.25 4.36 5.82
C THR A 66 13.53 3.94 7.10
N SER A 67 13.64 4.74 8.18
CA SER A 67 12.90 4.45 9.42
C SER A 67 11.38 4.47 9.22
N MET A 68 10.87 5.37 8.38
CA MET A 68 9.43 5.42 8.06
C MET A 68 9.02 4.27 7.14
N ALA A 69 9.82 3.97 6.12
CA ALA A 69 9.58 2.93 5.13
C ALA A 69 9.74 1.51 5.68
N THR A 70 10.38 1.33 6.83
CA THR A 70 10.48 0.03 7.52
C THR A 70 9.47 -0.11 8.67
N ASP A 71 8.55 0.85 8.85
CA ASP A 71 7.50 0.80 9.87
C ASP A 71 6.21 0.12 9.33
N PRO A 72 5.92 -1.13 9.73
CA PRO A 72 4.76 -1.86 9.22
C PRO A 72 3.44 -1.25 9.68
N ALA A 73 3.38 -0.68 10.89
CA ALA A 73 2.16 -0.10 11.47
C ALA A 73 1.76 1.19 10.72
N ARG A 74 2.76 1.98 10.30
CA ARG A 74 2.57 3.15 9.45
C ARG A 74 1.97 2.76 8.10
N HIS A 75 2.55 1.76 7.42
CA HIS A 75 2.03 1.27 6.15
C HIS A 75 0.63 0.65 6.27
N ASP A 76 0.34 -0.03 7.37
CA ASP A 76 -1.00 -0.53 7.67
C ASP A 76 -2.00 0.64 7.81
N ARG A 77 -1.60 1.71 8.50
CA ARG A 77 -2.39 2.95 8.64
C ARG A 77 -2.61 3.66 7.30
N MET A 78 -1.57 3.74 6.47
CA MET A 78 -1.67 4.28 5.11
C MET A 78 -2.74 3.53 4.32
N ARG A 79 -2.67 2.19 4.30
CA ARG A 79 -3.62 1.34 3.57
C ARG A 79 -5.06 1.53 4.05
N VAL A 80 -5.31 1.58 5.36
CA VAL A 80 -6.64 1.82 5.93
C VAL A 80 -7.25 3.14 5.43
N ARG A 81 -6.41 4.13 5.10
CA ARG A 81 -6.85 5.43 4.62
C ARG A 81 -6.93 5.54 3.09
N THR A 82 -5.99 4.97 2.36
CA THR A 82 -5.88 5.10 0.89
C THR A 82 -6.53 3.94 0.13
N ASN A 83 -6.83 2.83 0.81
CA ASN A 83 -7.23 1.55 0.22
C ASN A 83 -6.23 1.00 -0.82
N THR A 84 -4.96 1.42 -0.74
CA THR A 84 -3.91 0.98 -1.65
C THR A 84 -2.54 1.05 -0.99
N ASP A 85 -1.66 0.12 -1.36
CA ASP A 85 -0.26 0.08 -0.93
C ASP A 85 0.68 0.84 -1.87
N ALA A 86 0.17 1.43 -2.95
CA ALA A 86 1.00 2.11 -3.96
C ALA A 86 1.88 3.24 -3.38
N ALA A 87 1.36 4.00 -2.41
CA ALA A 87 2.14 5.06 -1.77
C ALA A 87 3.24 4.51 -0.85
N ALA A 88 2.99 3.38 -0.18
CA ALA A 88 3.97 2.70 0.67
C ALA A 88 5.07 2.04 -0.17
N LEU A 89 4.70 1.39 -1.29
CA LEU A 89 5.65 0.83 -2.25
C LEU A 89 6.57 1.92 -2.83
N ALA A 90 6.00 3.05 -3.26
CA ALA A 90 6.79 4.18 -3.73
C ALA A 90 7.69 4.77 -2.63
N GLU A 91 7.25 4.80 -1.36
CA GLU A 91 8.08 5.23 -0.22
C GLU A 91 9.29 4.31 -0.03
N VAL A 92 9.09 2.99 -0.07
CA VAL A 92 10.15 1.97 0.03
C VAL A 92 11.14 2.05 -1.14
N GLU A 93 10.65 2.15 -2.37
CA GLU A 93 11.50 2.29 -3.57
C GLU A 93 12.39 3.53 -3.50
N ARG A 94 11.89 4.65 -2.96
CA ARG A 94 12.68 5.87 -2.80
C ARG A 94 13.70 5.77 -1.68
N ALA A 95 13.37 5.09 -0.58
CA ALA A 95 14.35 4.79 0.46
C ALA A 95 15.51 3.94 -0.09
N GLN A 96 15.19 2.91 -0.88
CA GLN A 96 16.19 2.05 -1.53
C GLN A 96 17.10 2.85 -2.46
N GLN A 97 16.52 3.69 -3.33
CA GLN A 97 17.30 4.54 -4.24
C GLN A 97 18.26 5.45 -3.48
N LEU A 98 17.78 6.13 -2.44
CA LEU A 98 18.61 7.03 -1.64
C LEU A 98 19.74 6.31 -0.91
N LEU A 99 19.56 5.05 -0.48
CA LEU A 99 20.61 4.26 0.15
C LEU A 99 21.64 3.76 -0.86
N VAL A 100 21.20 3.28 -2.02
CA VAL A 100 22.09 2.80 -3.10
C VAL A 100 22.98 3.91 -3.64
N ASP A 101 22.49 5.14 -3.69
CA ASP A 101 23.25 6.30 -4.17
C ASP A 101 24.31 6.80 -3.15
N GLN A 102 24.39 6.21 -1.95
CA GLN A 102 25.42 6.58 -0.95
C GLN A 102 26.78 5.93 -1.27
N PRO A 103 27.90 6.59 -0.90
CA PRO A 103 29.24 6.03 -1.09
C PRO A 103 29.45 4.70 -0.34
N GLU A 104 28.83 4.57 0.84
CA GLU A 104 28.83 3.36 1.67
C GLU A 104 27.38 3.03 2.04
N PRO A 105 26.68 2.22 1.23
CA PRO A 105 25.28 1.89 1.45
C PRO A 105 25.09 1.00 2.69
N ASP A 106 24.10 1.32 3.53
CA ASP A 106 23.68 0.44 4.62
C ASP A 106 22.94 -0.79 4.05
N LEU A 107 23.67 -1.90 3.94
CA LEU A 107 23.14 -3.17 3.45
C LEU A 107 22.06 -3.76 4.36
N THR A 108 22.11 -3.49 5.67
CA THR A 108 21.10 -3.99 6.62
C THR A 108 19.77 -3.30 6.37
N ALA A 109 19.80 -1.98 6.22
CA ALA A 109 18.63 -1.18 5.85
C ALA A 109 18.05 -1.62 4.50
N LEU A 110 18.90 -1.88 3.48
CA LEU A 110 18.45 -2.36 2.17
C LEU A 110 17.72 -3.71 2.26
N VAL A 111 18.24 -4.68 3.03
CA VAL A 111 17.57 -5.97 3.23
C VAL A 111 16.21 -5.79 3.89
N LEU A 112 16.10 -4.94 4.91
CA LEU A 112 14.82 -4.64 5.56
C LEU A 112 13.81 -4.03 4.59
N LEU A 113 14.25 -3.10 3.74
CA LEU A 113 13.39 -2.48 2.72
C LEU A 113 12.93 -3.50 1.67
N VAL A 114 13.78 -4.45 1.28
CA VAL A 114 13.38 -5.54 0.37
C VAL A 114 12.31 -6.43 1.01
N VAL A 115 12.47 -6.79 2.28
CA VAL A 115 11.45 -7.57 3.01
C VAL A 115 10.12 -6.83 3.09
N GLU A 116 10.14 -5.53 3.39
CA GLU A 116 8.90 -4.73 3.44
C GLU A 116 8.28 -4.53 2.05
N HIS A 117 9.10 -4.34 1.01
CA HIS A 117 8.62 -4.31 -0.38
C HIS A 117 7.86 -5.61 -0.71
N ASP A 118 8.42 -6.77 -0.40
CA ASP A 118 7.78 -8.06 -0.63
C ASP A 118 6.50 -8.23 0.20
N ARG A 119 6.50 -7.78 1.46
CA ARG A 119 5.30 -7.77 2.32
C ARG A 119 4.17 -6.95 1.67
N LEU A 120 4.46 -5.74 1.20
CA LEU A 120 3.51 -4.85 0.54
C LEU A 120 3.07 -5.38 -0.83
N ALA A 121 3.98 -5.95 -1.61
CA ALA A 121 3.68 -6.54 -2.90
C ALA A 121 2.77 -7.78 -2.75
N GLN A 122 3.03 -8.66 -1.78
CA GLN A 122 2.15 -9.79 -1.49
C GLN A 122 0.79 -9.33 -0.97
N ARG A 123 0.77 -8.31 -0.12
CA ARG A 123 -0.45 -7.74 0.46
C ARG A 123 -1.33 -7.05 -0.58
N SER A 124 -0.74 -6.32 -1.52
CA SER A 124 -1.46 -5.68 -2.64
C SER A 124 -1.90 -6.67 -3.72
N GLN A 125 -1.18 -7.78 -3.88
CA GLN A 125 -1.55 -8.90 -4.77
C GLN A 125 -2.61 -9.84 -4.18
N ALA A 126 -2.96 -9.68 -2.90
CA ALA A 126 -4.12 -10.34 -2.32
C ALA A 126 -5.40 -9.77 -2.95
N ILE A 127 -5.76 -10.27 -4.13
CA ILE A 127 -7.09 -10.09 -4.70
C ILE A 127 -8.08 -10.51 -3.61
N PRO A 128 -9.01 -9.64 -3.16
CA PRO A 128 -9.95 -10.04 -2.14
C PRO A 128 -10.70 -11.28 -2.61
N THR A 129 -10.56 -12.40 -1.89
CA THR A 129 -11.14 -13.71 -2.28
C THR A 129 -12.65 -13.64 -2.46
N ASP A 130 -13.29 -12.67 -1.83
CA ASP A 130 -14.73 -12.46 -1.84
C ASP A 130 -15.19 -11.65 -3.08
N LEU A 131 -14.28 -10.93 -3.72
CA LEU A 131 -14.56 -10.06 -4.86
C LEU A 131 -15.08 -10.87 -6.07
N PRO A 132 -14.47 -12.00 -6.48
CA PRO A 132 -15.06 -12.90 -7.47
C PRO A 132 -16.51 -13.27 -7.17
N GLY A 133 -16.82 -13.69 -5.94
CA GLY A 133 -18.19 -14.03 -5.53
C GLY A 133 -19.14 -12.85 -5.67
N LEU A 134 -18.70 -11.64 -5.32
CA LEU A 134 -19.49 -10.42 -5.46
C LEU A 134 -19.77 -10.06 -6.93
N TRP A 135 -18.77 -10.19 -7.82
CA TRP A 135 -18.98 -10.01 -9.27
C TRP A 135 -19.98 -11.01 -9.85
N ALA A 136 -19.99 -12.25 -9.35
CA ALA A 136 -20.98 -13.24 -9.76
C ALA A 136 -22.39 -12.85 -9.30
N ARG A 137 -22.55 -12.35 -8.06
CA ARG A 137 -23.83 -11.83 -7.54
C ARG A 137 -24.34 -10.63 -8.32
N LEU A 138 -23.44 -9.79 -8.83
CA LEU A 138 -23.77 -8.64 -9.70
C LEU A 138 -24.11 -9.04 -11.15
N GLY A 139 -24.18 -10.35 -11.47
CA GLY A 139 -24.53 -10.82 -12.80
C GLY A 139 -23.36 -10.85 -13.80
N HIS A 140 -22.12 -10.82 -13.30
CA HIS A 140 -20.90 -10.90 -14.12
C HIS A 140 -20.12 -12.21 -13.89
N PRO A 141 -20.72 -13.38 -14.17
CA PRO A 141 -20.14 -14.66 -13.80
C PRO A 141 -18.82 -14.98 -14.53
N HIS A 142 -18.65 -14.52 -15.77
CA HIS A 142 -17.41 -14.72 -16.50
C HIS A 142 -16.23 -13.90 -15.95
N ARG A 143 -16.50 -12.66 -15.49
CA ARG A 143 -15.47 -11.85 -14.81
C ARG A 143 -15.12 -12.43 -13.45
N ALA A 144 -16.12 -12.94 -12.73
CA ALA A 144 -15.93 -13.60 -11.46
C ALA A 144 -14.99 -14.81 -11.57
N THR A 145 -15.26 -15.74 -12.50
CA THR A 145 -14.40 -16.92 -12.71
C THR A 145 -13.00 -16.54 -13.21
N ALA A 146 -12.90 -15.59 -14.15
CA ALA A 146 -11.60 -15.12 -14.63
C ALA A 146 -10.77 -14.50 -13.50
N LEU A 147 -11.37 -13.68 -12.65
CA LEU A 147 -10.70 -13.06 -11.51
C LEU A 147 -10.27 -14.11 -10.48
N ALA A 148 -11.14 -15.07 -10.15
CA ALA A 148 -10.77 -16.18 -9.26
C ALA A 148 -9.58 -16.98 -9.82
N GLY A 149 -9.53 -17.22 -11.14
CA GLY A 149 -8.43 -17.90 -11.82
C GLY A 149 -7.08 -17.16 -11.78
N THR A 150 -7.07 -15.86 -11.48
CA THR A 150 -5.82 -15.08 -11.36
C THR A 150 -5.20 -15.11 -9.97
N ILE A 151 -5.89 -15.69 -8.97
CA ILE A 151 -5.40 -15.83 -7.61
C ILE A 151 -4.31 -16.91 -7.60
N ARG A 152 -3.09 -16.52 -7.19
CA ARG A 152 -1.90 -17.40 -7.28
C ARG A 152 -1.80 -18.43 -6.16
N ARG A 153 -2.42 -18.16 -5.00
CA ARG A 153 -2.40 -19.05 -3.84
C ARG A 153 -3.50 -20.10 -3.99
N PRO A 154 -3.19 -21.40 -4.10
CA PRO A 154 -4.19 -22.45 -4.35
C PRO A 154 -5.34 -22.46 -3.35
N GLU A 155 -5.06 -22.27 -2.06
CA GLU A 155 -6.06 -22.22 -0.99
C GLU A 155 -7.00 -21.01 -1.12
N GLU A 156 -6.49 -19.86 -1.55
CA GLU A 156 -7.27 -18.64 -1.77
C GLU A 156 -8.08 -18.74 -3.07
N GLN A 157 -7.49 -19.34 -4.11
CA GLN A 157 -8.14 -19.61 -5.39
C GLN A 157 -9.33 -20.56 -5.21
N ALA A 158 -9.16 -21.66 -4.47
CA ALA A 158 -10.23 -22.61 -4.18
C ALA A 158 -11.39 -21.95 -3.39
N ARG A 159 -11.09 -21.11 -2.39
CA ARG A 159 -12.11 -20.34 -1.66
C ARG A 159 -12.85 -19.35 -2.56
N ALA A 160 -12.13 -18.62 -3.40
CA ALA A 160 -12.73 -17.66 -4.32
C ALA A 160 -13.66 -18.35 -5.34
N LEU A 161 -13.23 -19.46 -5.95
CA LEU A 161 -14.06 -20.27 -6.84
C LEU A 161 -15.31 -20.81 -6.13
N THR A 162 -15.17 -21.25 -4.86
CA THR A 162 -16.31 -21.66 -4.04
C THR A 162 -17.31 -20.52 -3.81
N GLY A 163 -16.82 -19.30 -3.55
CA GLY A 163 -17.65 -18.10 -3.45
C GLY A 163 -18.40 -17.77 -4.75
N VAL A 164 -17.75 -17.95 -5.90
CA VAL A 164 -18.38 -17.81 -7.23
C VAL A 164 -19.46 -18.88 -7.46
N ALA A 165 -19.16 -20.14 -7.14
CA ALA A 165 -20.12 -21.23 -7.27
C ALA A 165 -21.37 -21.00 -6.39
N GLY A 166 -21.19 -20.57 -5.14
CA GLY A 166 -22.30 -20.24 -4.25
C GLY A 166 -23.16 -19.08 -4.76
N ALA A 167 -22.54 -18.03 -5.30
CA ALA A 167 -23.25 -16.91 -5.91
C ALA A 167 -24.06 -17.34 -7.16
N LEU A 168 -23.49 -18.19 -8.01
CA LEU A 168 -24.16 -18.74 -9.18
C LEU A 168 -25.35 -19.62 -8.80
N ALA A 169 -25.20 -20.45 -7.77
CA ALA A 169 -26.27 -21.30 -7.26
C ALA A 169 -27.43 -20.45 -6.71
N ALA A 170 -27.13 -19.39 -5.94
CA ALA A 170 -28.12 -18.45 -5.44
C ALA A 170 -28.85 -17.70 -6.57
N ALA A 171 -28.19 -17.49 -7.71
CA ALA A 171 -28.79 -16.91 -8.91
C ALA A 171 -29.52 -17.94 -9.81
N GLY A 172 -29.68 -19.20 -9.37
CA GLY A 172 -30.35 -20.26 -10.11
C GLY A 172 -29.53 -20.87 -11.26
N GLN A 173 -28.26 -20.51 -11.41
CA GLN A 173 -27.37 -21.01 -12.48
C GLN A 173 -26.67 -22.31 -12.07
N VAL A 174 -27.46 -23.35 -11.75
CA VAL A 174 -27.00 -24.61 -11.14
C VAL A 174 -25.90 -25.30 -11.95
N ASP A 175 -26.05 -25.44 -13.27
CA ASP A 175 -25.05 -26.10 -14.12
C ASP A 175 -23.70 -25.36 -14.16
N ARG A 176 -23.74 -24.02 -14.04
CA ARG A 176 -22.52 -23.20 -13.98
C ARG A 176 -21.89 -23.28 -12.60
N ALA A 177 -22.70 -23.26 -11.55
CA ALA A 177 -22.24 -23.45 -10.18
C ALA A 177 -21.51 -24.78 -10.01
N GLY A 178 -22.06 -25.88 -10.55
CA GLY A 178 -21.44 -27.20 -10.50
C GLY A 178 -20.07 -27.26 -11.18
N ARG A 179 -19.91 -26.61 -12.33
CA ARG A 179 -18.61 -26.54 -13.03
C ARG A 179 -17.55 -25.79 -12.23
N VAL A 180 -17.91 -24.62 -11.68
CA VAL A 180 -16.99 -23.81 -10.88
C VAL A 180 -16.66 -24.51 -9.55
N ALA A 181 -17.60 -25.24 -8.96
CA ALA A 181 -17.35 -26.04 -7.77
C ALA A 181 -16.39 -27.21 -8.05
N ALA A 182 -16.51 -27.87 -9.21
CA ALA A 182 -15.57 -28.91 -9.62
C ALA A 182 -14.16 -28.36 -9.84
N GLU A 183 -14.03 -27.14 -10.40
CA GLU A 183 -12.74 -26.45 -10.54
C GLU A 183 -12.14 -26.12 -9.16
N ALA A 184 -12.96 -25.62 -8.22
CA ALA A 184 -12.54 -25.39 -6.84
C ALA A 184 -12.03 -26.67 -6.16
N GLU A 185 -12.72 -27.80 -6.37
CA GLU A 185 -12.32 -29.10 -5.85
C GLU A 185 -10.99 -29.57 -6.46
N GLN A 186 -10.80 -29.40 -7.76
CA GLN A 186 -9.54 -29.74 -8.43
C GLN A 186 -8.36 -28.95 -7.87
N VAL A 187 -8.53 -27.63 -7.68
CA VAL A 187 -7.51 -26.78 -7.07
C VAL A 187 -7.23 -27.21 -5.62
N ALA A 188 -8.27 -27.51 -4.84
CA ALA A 188 -8.12 -27.93 -3.45
C ALA A 188 -7.44 -29.30 -3.30
N ARG A 189 -7.63 -30.22 -4.25
CA ARG A 189 -6.96 -31.53 -4.28
C ARG A 189 -5.47 -31.44 -4.62
N ALA A 190 -5.02 -30.32 -5.17
CA ALA A 190 -3.62 -30.08 -5.54
C ALA A 190 -2.78 -29.43 -4.42
N ILE A 191 -3.37 -29.23 -3.23
CA ILE A 191 -2.76 -28.68 -2.01
C ILE A 191 -2.26 -29.83 -1.14
#